data_AF-A0A2T6CXU7-F1
#
_entry.id   AF-A0A2T6CXU7-F1
#
_cell.length_a   1.000
_cell.length_b   1.000
_cell.length_c   1.000
_cell.angle_alpha   90.00
_cell.angle_beta   90.00
_cell.angle_gamma   90.00
#
_symmetry.space_group_name_H-M   'P 1'
#
loop_
_entity.id
_entity.type
_entity.pdbx_description
1 polymer ?
#
loop_
_entity_poly.entity_id
_entity_poly.type
_entity_poly.pdbx_seq_one_letter_code
_entity_poly.pdbx_strand_id
1 'polypeptide(L)'
;MGARLQRRSAKGRLQGDESQRRGALLVRREFLGVTDAFSLFGITARPIPDEAELKERYLRASAAAHPDSGVGDAGRFAELQEAYRVLSDPSARLRLLAGDDALAGRLGSPEIFLLVGGTMQAANAALQGRASATSALARAVSMAECRAAAAKVTLALEAIAESRARFDTRLRDLDARWPAVEPGELAGLASDYAFIGKWESQLREAEFKLAHG
;
A
#
# COMPACT_ATOMS: atom_id res chain seq x y z
N MET A 1 -3.66 -18.49 -81.85
CA MET A 1 -4.90 -18.97 -81.20
C MET A 1 -4.83 -18.64 -79.72
N GLY A 2 -5.79 -17.89 -79.20
CA GLY A 2 -5.86 -17.51 -77.78
C GLY A 2 -6.94 -16.44 -77.61
N ALA A 3 -8.09 -16.85 -77.09
CA ALA A 3 -9.37 -16.16 -77.20
C ALA A 3 -9.49 -14.88 -76.34
N ARG A 4 -10.29 -13.94 -76.87
CA ARG A 4 -10.95 -12.84 -76.15
C ARG A 4 -12.15 -13.35 -75.35
N LEU A 5 -12.53 -12.64 -74.28
CA LEU A 5 -13.88 -12.32 -73.73
C LEU A 5 -13.68 -11.91 -72.25
N GLN A 6 -13.58 -10.66 -71.81
CA GLN A 6 -14.52 -9.52 -71.72
C GLN A 6 -15.85 -9.73 -70.94
N ARG A 7 -16.04 -8.86 -69.92
CA ARG A 7 -17.28 -8.30 -69.31
C ARG A 7 -17.93 -9.15 -68.19
N ARG A 8 -18.50 -8.61 -67.09
CA ARG A 8 -18.97 -7.25 -66.74
C ARG A 8 -19.24 -7.12 -65.21
N SER A 9 -19.37 -5.86 -64.81
CA SER A 9 -19.60 -5.25 -63.47
C SER A 9 -21.05 -5.30 -62.94
N ALA A 10 -21.24 -5.24 -61.62
CA ALA A 10 -22.33 -4.53 -60.91
C ALA A 10 -21.98 -4.41 -59.40
N LYS A 11 -21.74 -3.21 -58.83
CA LYS A 11 -22.69 -2.18 -58.33
C LYS A 11 -23.26 -2.53 -56.94
N GLY A 12 -22.86 -1.80 -55.89
CA GLY A 12 -23.57 -1.90 -54.61
C GLY A 12 -22.95 -1.23 -53.38
N ARG A 13 -23.14 0.09 -53.27
CA ARG A 13 -23.37 0.91 -52.05
C ARG A 13 -22.24 1.25 -51.08
N LEU A 14 -22.13 2.57 -50.91
CA LEU A 14 -21.60 3.35 -49.81
C LEU A 14 -22.30 3.08 -48.46
N GLN A 15 -21.55 3.40 -47.39
CA GLN A 15 -21.97 4.03 -46.14
C GLN A 15 -22.23 3.14 -44.92
N GLY A 16 -21.46 3.41 -43.87
CA GLY A 16 -21.62 2.90 -42.51
C GLY A 16 -20.33 2.98 -41.72
N ASP A 17 -19.96 4.21 -41.32
CA ASP A 17 -19.13 4.43 -40.12
C ASP A 17 -19.87 3.86 -38.88
N GLU A 18 -19.14 3.59 -37.78
CA GLU A 18 -19.52 2.82 -36.58
C GLU A 18 -19.26 1.30 -36.70
N SER A 19 -18.35 0.65 -35.97
CA SER A 19 -18.15 0.72 -34.52
C SER A 19 -16.73 0.26 -34.15
N GLN A 20 -15.75 1.17 -34.17
CA GLN A 20 -14.45 0.98 -33.51
C GLN A 20 -14.54 1.19 -31.98
N ARG A 21 -15.63 0.76 -31.33
CA ARG A 21 -15.83 0.94 -29.88
C ARG A 21 -16.19 -0.34 -29.12
N ARG A 22 -15.80 -1.51 -29.63
CA ARG A 22 -16.00 -2.78 -28.90
C ARG A 22 -14.77 -3.68 -28.79
N GLY A 23 -13.62 -3.29 -29.35
CA GLY A 23 -12.37 -4.06 -29.25
C GLY A 23 -11.49 -3.76 -28.03
N ALA A 24 -11.67 -2.61 -27.39
CA ALA A 24 -10.78 -2.16 -26.29
C ALA A 24 -11.17 -2.71 -24.90
N LEU A 25 -12.35 -3.33 -24.76
CA LEU A 25 -12.87 -3.78 -23.46
C LEU A 25 -12.52 -5.23 -23.10
N LEU A 26 -11.84 -5.97 -23.98
CA LEU A 26 -11.57 -7.41 -23.79
C LEU A 26 -10.08 -7.78 -23.73
N VAL A 27 -9.16 -6.80 -23.82
CA VAL A 27 -7.71 -7.05 -23.72
C VAL A 27 -7.20 -7.10 -22.25
N ARG A 28 -8.05 -6.80 -21.26
CA ARG A 28 -7.65 -6.79 -19.84
C ARG A 28 -7.81 -8.13 -19.11
N ARG A 29 -7.71 -9.26 -19.80
CA ARG A 29 -7.90 -10.58 -19.17
C ARG A 29 -6.60 -11.37 -18.94
N GLU A 30 -5.45 -10.72 -19.08
CA GLU A 30 -4.11 -11.29 -18.81
C GLU A 30 -3.38 -10.68 -17.58
N PHE A 31 -4.07 -9.91 -16.72
CA PHE A 31 -3.52 -9.40 -15.44
C PHE A 31 -3.84 -10.31 -14.24
N LEU A 32 -3.69 -11.63 -14.38
CA LEU A 32 -4.23 -12.63 -13.46
C LEU A 32 -3.60 -12.68 -12.04
N GLY A 33 -2.61 -11.84 -11.70
CA GLY A 33 -2.08 -11.72 -10.34
C GLY A 33 -2.55 -10.47 -9.56
N VAL A 34 -2.95 -9.40 -10.26
CA VAL A 34 -3.27 -8.07 -9.69
C VAL A 34 -4.74 -7.95 -9.24
N THR A 35 -5.56 -8.93 -9.62
CA THR A 35 -7.00 -8.71 -9.85
C THR A 35 -7.90 -9.23 -8.73
N ASP A 36 -7.44 -10.06 -7.79
CA ASP A 36 -8.35 -10.73 -6.86
C ASP A 36 -8.95 -9.77 -5.82
N ALA A 37 -8.13 -9.03 -5.06
CA ALA A 37 -8.65 -8.19 -3.96
C ALA A 37 -9.59 -7.05 -4.42
N PHE A 38 -9.26 -6.33 -5.51
CA PHE A 38 -10.14 -5.27 -6.03
C PHE A 38 -11.43 -5.88 -6.64
N SER A 39 -11.31 -7.00 -7.35
CA SER A 39 -12.47 -7.68 -7.94
C SER A 39 -13.37 -8.31 -6.89
N LEU A 40 -12.81 -8.74 -5.75
CA LEU A 40 -13.54 -9.30 -4.61
C LEU A 40 -14.60 -8.33 -4.08
N PHE A 41 -14.29 -7.04 -4.06
CA PHE A 41 -15.21 -5.97 -3.67
C PHE A 41 -15.94 -5.32 -4.87
N GLY A 42 -15.58 -5.69 -6.09
CA GLY A 42 -16.15 -5.12 -7.31
C GLY A 42 -15.83 -3.64 -7.49
N ILE A 43 -14.69 -3.18 -6.98
CA ILE A 43 -14.24 -1.78 -7.08
C ILE A 43 -13.17 -1.62 -8.16
N THR A 44 -13.02 -0.40 -8.68
CA THR A 44 -12.02 -0.12 -9.72
C THR A 44 -10.61 -0.13 -9.13
N ALA A 45 -9.71 -0.92 -9.73
CA ALA A 45 -8.29 -0.96 -9.36
C ALA A 45 -7.60 0.38 -9.66
N ARG A 46 -7.07 1.02 -8.61
CA ARG A 46 -6.31 2.28 -8.69
C ARG A 46 -5.46 2.51 -7.42
N PRO A 47 -4.42 3.37 -7.47
CA PRO A 47 -3.56 3.67 -6.32
C PRO A 47 -4.30 4.27 -5.11
N ILE A 48 -5.32 5.11 -5.33
CA ILE A 48 -6.18 5.67 -4.27
C ILE A 48 -7.63 5.22 -4.52
N PRO A 49 -8.07 4.08 -3.94
CA PRO A 49 -9.46 3.65 -4.06
C PRO A 49 -10.40 4.61 -3.30
N ASP A 50 -11.69 4.57 -3.65
CA ASP A 50 -12.71 5.21 -2.81
C ASP A 50 -12.82 4.45 -1.49
N GLU A 51 -12.30 5.04 -0.41
CA GLU A 51 -12.26 4.42 0.91
C GLU A 51 -13.65 4.18 1.50
N ALA A 52 -14.62 5.05 1.19
CA ALA A 52 -15.99 4.89 1.67
C ALA A 52 -16.66 3.72 0.95
N GLU A 53 -16.49 3.62 -0.37
CA GLU A 53 -16.99 2.48 -1.14
C GLU A 53 -16.32 1.17 -0.68
N LEU A 54 -14.99 1.14 -0.56
CA LEU A 54 -14.26 -0.05 -0.11
C LEU A 54 -14.77 -0.54 1.27
N LYS A 55 -14.93 0.38 2.22
CA LYS A 55 -15.42 0.06 3.56
C LYS A 55 -16.86 -0.44 3.54
N GLU A 56 -17.74 0.20 2.78
CA GLU A 56 -19.13 -0.23 2.64
C GLU A 56 -19.22 -1.64 2.04
N ARG A 57 -18.49 -1.91 0.95
CA ARG A 57 -18.44 -3.22 0.27
C ARG A 57 -17.92 -4.31 1.21
N TYR A 58 -16.85 -4.02 1.96
CA TYR A 58 -16.29 -4.92 2.96
C TYR A 58 -17.32 -5.26 4.05
N LEU A 59 -17.94 -4.26 4.68
CA LEU A 59 -18.91 -4.49 5.74
C LEU A 59 -20.11 -5.34 5.27
N ARG A 60 -20.63 -5.05 4.07
CA ARG A 60 -21.73 -5.83 3.47
C ARG A 60 -21.32 -7.28 3.22
N ALA A 61 -20.17 -7.51 2.61
CA ALA A 61 -19.70 -8.84 2.25
C ALA A 61 -19.35 -9.66 3.51
N SER A 62 -18.70 -9.03 4.48
CA SER A 62 -18.31 -9.66 5.76
C SER A 62 -19.52 -10.04 6.61
N ALA A 63 -20.58 -9.22 6.64
CA ALA A 63 -21.82 -9.56 7.34
C ALA A 63 -22.51 -10.80 6.75
N ALA A 64 -22.46 -10.96 5.42
CA ALA A 64 -23.03 -12.11 4.73
C ALA A 64 -22.22 -13.40 4.91
N ALA A 65 -20.90 -13.29 5.07
CA ALA A 65 -19.99 -14.43 5.23
C ALA A 65 -19.69 -14.79 6.69
N HIS A 66 -20.17 -14.00 7.67
CA HIS A 66 -19.77 -14.13 9.07
C HIS A 66 -20.11 -15.52 9.64
N PRO A 67 -19.18 -16.23 10.31
CA PRO A 67 -19.39 -17.61 10.77
C PRO A 67 -20.58 -17.76 11.72
N ASP A 68 -20.89 -16.72 12.51
CA ASP A 68 -22.02 -16.74 13.45
C ASP A 68 -23.40 -16.54 12.77
N SER A 69 -23.47 -16.33 11.46
CA SER A 69 -24.73 -16.17 10.73
C SER A 69 -25.48 -17.50 10.49
N GLY A 70 -24.94 -18.64 10.93
CA GLY A 70 -25.51 -19.97 10.74
C GLY A 70 -25.35 -20.55 9.33
N VAL A 71 -25.10 -19.70 8.33
CA VAL A 71 -24.76 -20.06 6.92
C VAL A 71 -23.40 -19.47 6.51
N GLY A 72 -22.62 -19.03 7.50
CA GLY A 72 -21.34 -18.36 7.28
C GLY A 72 -20.26 -19.28 6.75
N ASP A 73 -19.31 -18.69 6.04
CA ASP A 73 -18.12 -19.36 5.52
C ASP A 73 -16.89 -18.66 6.09
N ALA A 74 -16.24 -19.33 7.05
CA ALA A 74 -15.04 -18.81 7.70
C ALA A 74 -13.88 -18.58 6.73
N GLY A 75 -13.76 -19.40 5.67
CA GLY A 75 -12.76 -19.23 4.64
C GLY A 75 -13.02 -17.97 3.81
N ARG A 76 -14.27 -17.78 3.38
CA ARG A 76 -14.70 -16.57 2.67
C ARG A 76 -14.56 -15.31 3.50
N PHE A 77 -14.87 -15.38 4.79
CA PHE A 77 -14.71 -14.26 5.71
C PHE A 77 -13.22 -13.88 5.90
N ALA A 78 -12.33 -14.86 5.99
CA ALA A 78 -10.89 -14.63 6.07
C ALA A 78 -10.34 -14.00 4.78
N GLU A 79 -10.78 -14.47 3.61
CA GLU A 79 -10.43 -13.90 2.30
C GLU A 79 -10.84 -12.41 2.19
N LEU A 80 -12.07 -12.08 2.61
CA LEU A 80 -12.57 -10.70 2.64
C LEU A 80 -11.76 -9.80 3.58
N GLN A 81 -11.41 -10.31 4.77
CA GLN A 81 -10.57 -9.56 5.71
C GLN A 81 -9.18 -9.28 5.14
N GLU A 82 -8.56 -10.28 4.53
CA GLU A 82 -7.22 -10.12 3.96
C GLU A 82 -7.23 -9.15 2.77
N ALA A 83 -8.20 -9.27 1.87
CA ALA A 83 -8.36 -8.33 0.77
C ALA A 83 -8.58 -6.90 1.28
N TYR A 84 -9.43 -6.71 2.28
CA TYR A 84 -9.64 -5.38 2.87
C TYR A 84 -8.37 -4.83 3.53
N ARG A 85 -7.61 -5.67 4.24
CA ARG A 85 -6.32 -5.30 4.83
C ARG A 85 -5.32 -4.86 3.78
N VAL A 86 -5.16 -5.64 2.70
CA VAL A 86 -4.27 -5.33 1.58
C VAL A 86 -4.66 -4.03 0.90
N LEU A 87 -5.96 -3.82 0.63
CA LEU A 87 -6.43 -2.62 -0.05
C LEU A 87 -6.45 -1.38 0.86
N SER A 88 -6.44 -1.53 2.18
CA SER A 88 -6.36 -0.42 3.13
C SER A 88 -4.92 0.07 3.33
N ASP A 89 -3.94 -0.83 3.26
CA ASP A 89 -2.52 -0.49 3.41
C ASP A 89 -1.93 0.04 2.08
N PRO A 90 -1.43 1.30 2.02
CA PRO A 90 -0.87 1.86 0.79
C PRO A 90 0.29 1.04 0.23
N SER A 91 1.16 0.49 1.08
CA SER A 91 2.29 -0.34 0.63
C SER A 91 1.79 -1.61 -0.06
N ALA A 92 0.94 -2.39 0.60
CA ALA A 92 0.42 -3.65 0.07
C ALA A 92 -0.40 -3.43 -1.21
N ARG A 93 -1.28 -2.42 -1.21
CA ARG A 93 -2.08 -2.05 -2.37
C ARG A 93 -1.23 -1.66 -3.58
N LEU A 94 -0.20 -0.84 -3.39
CA LEU A 94 0.68 -0.42 -4.46
C LEU A 94 1.51 -1.59 -5.02
N ARG A 95 1.98 -2.52 -4.16
CA ARG A 95 2.62 -3.75 -4.64
C ARG A 95 1.68 -4.61 -5.48
N LEU A 96 0.44 -4.77 -5.02
CA LEU A 96 -0.58 -5.50 -5.78
C LEU A 96 -0.76 -4.90 -7.17
N LEU A 97 -0.82 -3.56 -7.28
CA LEU A 97 -0.95 -2.86 -8.58
C LEU A 97 0.32 -2.92 -9.44
N ALA A 98 1.50 -2.97 -8.82
CA ALA A 98 2.78 -3.11 -9.52
C ALA A 98 2.97 -4.51 -10.13
N GLY A 99 2.41 -5.54 -9.50
CA GLY A 99 2.62 -6.93 -9.87
C GLY A 99 3.92 -7.52 -9.32
N ASP A 100 4.03 -8.85 -9.33
CA ASP A 100 5.10 -9.59 -8.63
C ASP A 100 6.50 -9.39 -9.22
N ASP A 101 6.60 -9.08 -10.52
CA ASP A 101 7.88 -8.91 -11.22
C ASP A 101 8.48 -7.49 -11.08
N ALA A 102 7.74 -6.56 -10.46
CA ALA A 102 8.22 -5.20 -10.29
C ALA A 102 9.35 -5.16 -9.26
N LEU A 103 10.58 -4.89 -9.73
CA LEU A 103 11.76 -4.80 -8.88
C LEU A 103 11.51 -3.79 -7.74
N ALA A 104 11.68 -4.23 -6.50
CA ALA A 104 11.56 -3.36 -5.34
C ALA A 104 12.49 -2.14 -5.51
N GLY A 105 11.91 -0.94 -5.42
CA GLY A 105 12.67 0.30 -5.53
C GLY A 105 13.75 0.42 -4.44
N ARG A 106 14.68 1.36 -4.69
CA ARG A 106 15.86 1.67 -3.88
C ARG A 106 15.55 1.67 -2.37
N LEU A 107 16.47 1.13 -1.56
CA LEU A 107 16.40 1.14 -0.09
C LEU A 107 16.08 2.57 0.41
N GLY A 108 15.19 2.67 1.41
CA GLY A 108 14.66 3.94 1.91
C GLY A 108 15.73 4.95 2.36
N SER A 109 15.30 6.19 2.64
CA SER A 109 16.19 7.34 2.95
C SER A 109 17.29 6.97 3.97
N PRO A 110 18.59 7.07 3.58
CA PRO A 110 19.72 6.86 4.49
C PRO A 110 19.67 7.76 5.73
N GLU A 111 19.16 8.97 5.57
CA GLU A 111 19.01 9.95 6.64
C GLU A 111 18.01 9.47 7.69
N ILE A 112 16.85 8.96 7.25
CA ILE A 112 15.85 8.36 8.14
C ILE A 112 16.41 7.10 8.81
N PHE A 113 17.13 6.26 8.06
CA PHE A 113 17.76 5.07 8.63
C PHE A 113 18.71 5.43 9.79
N LEU A 114 19.60 6.40 9.59
CA LEU A 114 20.55 6.84 10.60
C LEU A 114 19.87 7.49 11.82
N LEU A 115 18.87 8.34 11.57
CA LEU A 115 18.09 8.98 12.62
C LEU A 115 17.40 7.93 13.50
N VAL A 116 16.65 7.01 12.89
CA VAL A 116 15.93 5.97 13.64
C VAL A 116 16.90 5.04 14.36
N GLY A 117 17.99 4.64 13.71
CA GLY A 117 19.03 3.81 14.31
C GLY A 117 19.61 4.43 15.59
N GLY A 118 20.00 5.71 15.53
CA GLY A 118 20.52 6.44 16.70
C GLY A 118 19.47 6.62 17.80
N THR A 119 18.22 6.89 17.43
CA THR A 119 17.11 7.01 18.40
C THR A 119 16.82 5.70 19.11
N MET A 120 16.77 4.57 18.39
CA MET A 120 16.56 3.24 18.99
C MET A 120 17.71 2.83 19.91
N GLN A 121 18.95 3.15 19.56
CA GLN A 121 20.09 2.93 20.46
C GLN A 121 19.97 3.74 21.75
N ALA A 122 19.61 5.03 21.64
CA ALA A 122 19.41 5.88 22.81
C ALA A 122 18.25 5.39 23.70
N ALA A 123 17.13 4.98 23.11
CA ALA A 123 15.99 4.42 23.83
C ALA A 123 16.37 3.14 24.59
N ASN A 124 17.03 2.20 23.92
CA ASN A 124 17.46 0.95 24.56
C ASN A 124 18.46 1.19 25.70
N ALA A 125 19.42 2.10 25.51
CA ALA A 125 20.38 2.45 26.56
C ALA A 125 19.67 3.03 27.80
N ALA A 126 18.71 3.95 27.61
CA ALA A 126 17.95 4.53 28.70
C ALA A 126 17.10 3.49 29.45
N LEU A 127 16.43 2.59 28.70
CA LEU A 127 15.64 1.49 29.28
C LEU A 127 16.50 0.52 30.11
N GLN A 128 17.70 0.19 29.62
CA GLN A 128 18.66 -0.64 30.36
C GLN A 128 19.19 0.07 31.61
N GLY A 129 19.52 1.36 31.50
CA GLY A 129 19.91 2.20 32.62
C GLY A 129 18.86 2.18 33.73
N ARG A 130 17.57 2.32 33.36
CA ARG A 130 16.44 2.24 34.29
C ARG A 130 16.32 0.90 35.00
N ALA A 131 16.39 -0.20 34.24
CA ALA A 131 16.29 -1.54 34.79
C ALA A 131 17.41 -1.88 35.80
N SER A 132 18.60 -1.29 35.62
CA SER A 132 19.76 -1.52 36.49
C SER A 132 19.86 -0.58 37.70
N ALA A 133 19.01 0.44 37.80
CA ALA A 133 19.12 1.50 38.80
C ALA A 133 18.64 1.06 40.20
N THR A 134 19.57 0.70 41.08
CA THR A 134 19.26 0.23 42.45
C THR A 134 19.24 1.32 43.52
N SER A 135 19.93 2.44 43.30
CA SER A 135 19.98 3.57 44.25
C SER A 135 19.02 4.71 43.89
N ALA A 136 18.67 5.56 44.86
CA ALA A 136 17.79 6.70 44.62
C ALA A 136 18.38 7.70 43.61
N LEU A 137 19.69 7.94 43.69
CA LEU A 137 20.40 8.81 42.74
C LEU A 137 20.43 8.19 41.34
N ALA A 138 20.74 6.89 41.22
CA ALA A 138 20.74 6.19 39.93
C ALA A 138 19.36 6.21 39.28
N ARG A 139 18.29 6.05 40.07
CA ARG A 139 16.91 6.16 39.57
C ARG A 139 16.61 7.56 39.06
N ALA A 140 17.01 8.61 39.78
CA ALA A 140 16.80 9.99 39.35
C ALA A 140 17.52 10.31 38.03
N VAL A 141 18.76 9.84 37.86
CA VAL A 141 19.53 9.97 36.61
C VAL A 141 18.84 9.24 35.47
N SER A 142 18.47 7.97 35.68
CA SER A 142 17.77 7.18 34.69
C SER A 142 16.45 7.82 34.23
N MET A 143 15.67 8.43 35.14
CA MET A 143 14.45 9.15 34.76
C MET A 143 14.74 10.31 33.80
N ALA A 144 15.85 11.04 34.01
CA ALA A 144 16.26 12.10 33.10
C ALA A 144 16.70 11.55 31.73
N GLU A 145 17.42 10.43 31.70
CA GLU A 145 17.82 9.74 30.47
C GLU A 145 16.62 9.22 29.68
N CYS A 146 15.63 8.61 30.35
CA CYS A 146 14.39 8.17 29.71
C CYS A 146 13.62 9.34 29.10
N ARG A 147 13.53 10.49 29.80
CA ARG A 147 12.92 11.70 29.23
C ARG A 147 13.66 12.21 28.00
N ALA A 148 15.00 12.23 28.04
CA ALA A 148 15.81 12.67 26.92
C ALA A 148 15.68 11.71 25.71
N ALA A 149 15.63 10.41 25.95
CA ALA A 149 15.38 9.41 24.92
C ALA A 149 13.97 9.54 24.33
N ALA A 150 12.95 9.78 25.17
CA ALA A 150 11.58 10.00 24.71
C ALA A 150 11.48 11.22 23.77
N ALA A 151 12.14 12.33 24.11
CA ALA A 151 12.19 13.50 23.24
C ALA A 151 12.82 13.19 21.86
N LYS A 152 13.86 12.35 21.80
CA LYS A 152 14.44 11.89 20.52
C LYS A 152 13.47 11.02 19.72
N VAL A 153 12.70 10.16 20.41
CA VAL A 153 11.66 9.34 19.77
C VAL A 153 10.58 10.23 19.17
N THR A 154 10.11 11.25 19.88
CA THR A 154 9.16 12.23 19.35
C THR A 154 9.67 12.90 18.08
N LEU A 155 10.91 13.41 18.07
CA LEU A 155 11.52 14.02 16.88
C LEU A 155 11.64 13.05 15.70
N ALA A 156 11.96 11.78 15.97
CA ALA A 156 12.03 10.77 14.92
C ALA A 156 10.64 10.43 14.36
N LEU A 157 9.60 10.39 15.19
CA LEU A 157 8.21 10.20 14.75
C LEU A 157 7.72 11.38 13.90
N GLU A 158 8.09 12.62 14.25
CA GLU A 158 7.81 13.81 13.43
C GLU A 158 8.47 13.73 12.05
N ALA A 159 9.74 13.33 11.98
CA ALA A 159 10.45 13.15 10.71
C ALA A 159 9.84 12.03 9.83
N ILE A 160 9.33 10.96 10.45
CA ILE A 160 8.58 9.92 9.77
C ILE A 160 7.25 10.47 9.23
N ALA A 161 6.52 11.23 10.04
CA ALA A 161 5.25 11.84 9.63
C ALA A 161 5.43 12.78 8.43
N GLU A 162 6.48 13.59 8.42
CA GLU A 162 6.83 14.45 7.29
C GLU A 162 7.17 13.62 6.04
N SER A 163 7.93 12.55 6.19
CA SER A 163 8.25 11.63 5.08
C SER A 163 6.99 10.96 4.52
N ARG A 164 6.07 10.55 5.40
CA ARG A 164 4.77 10.00 5.01
C ARG A 164 3.93 11.01 4.23
N ALA A 165 3.87 12.25 4.67
CA ALA A 165 3.16 13.31 3.94
C ALA A 165 3.74 13.53 2.53
N ARG A 166 5.08 13.45 2.36
CA ARG A 166 5.72 13.48 1.04
C ARG A 166 5.31 12.30 0.16
N PHE A 167 5.21 11.10 0.75
CA PHE A 167 4.75 9.91 0.03
C PHE A 167 3.28 10.01 -0.37
N ASP A 168 2.43 10.59 0.48
CA ASP A 168 1.02 10.82 0.16
C ASP A 168 0.85 11.79 -1.01
N THR A 169 1.70 12.82 -1.12
CA THR A 169 1.74 13.69 -2.30
C THR A 169 2.12 12.91 -3.55
N ARG A 170 3.19 12.12 -3.50
CA ARG A 170 3.60 11.25 -4.63
C ARG A 170 2.52 10.24 -5.02
N LEU A 171 1.78 9.71 -4.04
CA LEU A 171 0.66 8.80 -4.27
C LEU A 171 -0.45 9.48 -5.08
N ARG A 172 -0.81 10.72 -4.75
CA ARG A 172 -1.79 11.51 -5.52
C ARG A 172 -1.31 11.79 -6.94
N ASP A 173 -0.02 12.08 -7.11
CA ASP A 173 0.56 12.31 -8.44
C ASP A 173 0.57 11.04 -9.32
N LEU A 174 0.80 9.87 -8.72
CA LEU A 174 0.67 8.58 -9.40
C LEU A 174 -0.79 8.30 -9.77
N ASP A 175 -1.70 8.47 -8.83
CA ASP A 175 -3.13 8.24 -9.04
C ASP A 175 -3.72 9.15 -10.14
N ALA A 176 -3.28 10.41 -10.22
CA ALA A 176 -3.70 11.34 -11.28
C ALA A 176 -3.24 10.91 -12.69
N ARG A 177 -2.14 10.16 -12.80
CA ARG A 177 -1.62 9.63 -14.07
C ARG A 177 -2.14 8.23 -14.39
N TRP A 178 -2.91 7.61 -13.49
CA TRP A 178 -3.40 6.25 -13.65
C TRP A 178 -4.31 6.13 -14.89
N PRO A 179 -4.20 5.06 -15.70
CA PRO A 179 -3.37 3.86 -15.55
C PRO A 179 -2.01 3.91 -16.26
N ALA A 180 -1.53 5.07 -16.70
CA ALA A 180 -0.30 5.22 -17.47
C ALA A 180 0.98 5.25 -16.59
N VAL A 181 0.92 4.72 -15.37
CA VAL A 181 2.03 4.73 -14.42
C VAL A 181 2.87 3.46 -14.59
N GLU A 182 4.20 3.61 -14.56
CA GLU A 182 5.09 2.46 -14.68
C GLU A 182 5.07 1.60 -13.41
N PRO A 183 5.07 0.25 -13.51
CA PRO A 183 5.08 -0.65 -12.35
C PRO A 183 6.21 -0.37 -11.35
N GLY A 184 7.38 0.03 -11.85
CA GLY A 184 8.52 0.38 -11.00
C GLY A 184 8.30 1.61 -10.12
N GLU A 185 7.48 2.58 -10.55
CA GLU A 185 7.12 3.74 -9.72
C GLU A 185 6.23 3.32 -8.55
N LEU A 186 5.25 2.44 -8.81
CA LEU A 186 4.36 1.88 -7.79
C LEU A 186 5.15 1.04 -6.79
N ALA A 187 6.01 0.14 -7.26
CA ALA A 187 6.85 -0.70 -6.41
C ALA A 187 7.83 0.15 -5.58
N GLY A 188 8.38 1.22 -6.15
CA GLY A 188 9.23 2.16 -5.42
C GLY A 188 8.50 2.85 -4.28
N LEU A 189 7.32 3.42 -4.54
CA LEU A 189 6.54 4.07 -3.49
C LEU A 189 6.00 3.05 -2.45
N ALA A 190 5.69 1.83 -2.87
CA ALA A 190 5.32 0.77 -1.95
C ALA A 190 6.45 0.41 -0.98
N SER A 191 7.69 0.30 -1.47
CA SER A 191 8.88 0.09 -0.64
C SER A 191 9.10 1.24 0.34
N ASP A 192 8.88 2.48 -0.10
CA ASP A 192 8.99 3.68 0.74
C ASP A 192 8.00 3.63 1.93
N TYR A 193 6.72 3.36 1.67
CA TYR A 193 5.70 3.19 2.74
C TYR A 193 6.04 2.03 3.68
N ALA A 194 6.45 0.88 3.15
CA ALA A 194 6.83 -0.28 3.97
C ALA A 194 8.02 0.04 4.89
N PHE A 195 9.02 0.75 4.36
CA PHE A 195 10.21 1.14 5.10
C PHE A 195 9.86 2.06 6.27
N ILE A 196 9.10 3.14 6.04
CA ILE A 196 8.75 4.07 7.12
C ILE A 196 7.76 3.47 8.11
N GLY A 197 6.81 2.64 7.67
CA GLY A 197 5.82 2.02 8.54
C GLY A 197 6.45 1.07 9.55
N LYS A 198 7.50 0.34 9.14
CA LYS A 198 8.30 -0.49 10.06
C LYS A 198 8.93 0.36 11.17
N TRP A 199 9.59 1.45 10.81
CA TRP A 199 10.26 2.32 11.78
C TRP A 199 9.28 3.05 12.69
N GLU A 200 8.13 3.48 12.15
CA GLU A 200 7.05 4.08 12.93
C GLU A 200 6.59 3.13 14.04
N SER A 201 6.34 1.86 13.71
CA SER A 201 5.93 0.86 14.69
C SER A 201 6.97 0.64 15.79
N GLN A 202 8.26 0.57 15.44
CA GLN A 202 9.32 0.36 16.43
C GLN A 202 9.52 1.57 17.34
N LEU A 203 9.40 2.78 16.80
CA LEU A 203 9.50 4.01 17.58
C LEU A 203 8.31 4.17 18.53
N ARG A 204 7.09 3.88 18.10
CA ARG A 204 5.91 3.90 18.99
C ARG A 204 6.02 2.88 20.12
N GLU A 205 6.58 1.70 19.83
CA GLU A 205 6.86 0.71 20.88
C GLU A 205 7.91 1.24 21.88
N ALA A 206 8.99 1.87 21.39
CA ALA A 206 9.99 2.49 22.25
C ALA A 206 9.43 3.63 23.10
N GLU A 207 8.59 4.50 22.51
CA GLU A 207 7.87 5.56 23.20
C GLU A 207 7.03 5.00 24.35
N PHE A 208 6.24 3.96 24.07
CA PHE A 208 5.42 3.29 25.08
C PHE A 208 6.27 2.75 26.24
N LYS A 209 7.37 2.05 25.94
CA LYS A 209 8.29 1.49 26.93
C LYS A 209 8.97 2.57 27.77
N LEU A 210 9.36 3.69 27.16
CA LEU A 210 9.99 4.80 27.87
C LEU A 210 9.00 5.48 28.82
N ALA A 211 7.75 5.63 28.43
CA ALA A 211 6.70 6.24 29.24
C ALA A 211 6.19 5.35 30.40
N HIS A 212 6.14 4.02 30.21
CA HIS A 212 5.45 3.11 31.16
C HIS A 212 6.31 2.03 31.80
N GLY A 213 7.52 1.78 31.29
CA GLY A 213 8.46 0.85 31.93
C GLY A 213 9.23 1.48 33.07
#